data_AF-A0A7K1WSY1-F1
#
_entry.id   AF-A0A7K1WSY1-F1
#
_cell.length_a   1.000
_cell.length_b   1.000
_cell.length_c   1.000
_cell.angle_alpha   90.00
_cell.angle_beta   90.00
_cell.angle_gamma   90.00
#
_symmetry.space_group_name_H-M   'P 1'
#
loop_
_entity.id
_entity.type
_entity.pdbx_description
1 polymer ?
#
loop_
_entity_poly.entity_id
_entity_poly.type
_entity_poly.pdbx_seq_one_letter_code
_entity_poly.pdbx_strand_id
1 'polypeptide(L)'
;MKFVKGQDVSYTAWSGISYKGTIIERKMDFKKGLIIKSTSKERDFHYLIEIQKNGMTEKILCAENQLKLLEKKKRTAKKVA
;
A
#
# COMPACT_ATOMS: atom_id res chain seq x y z
N MET A 1 -2.11 -9.38 -5.20
CA MET A 1 -1.03 -9.84 -4.29
C MET A 1 -1.38 -9.37 -2.89
N LYS A 2 -1.54 -10.25 -1.91
CA LYS A 2 -1.99 -9.83 -0.57
C LYS A 2 -0.83 -9.22 0.23
N PHE A 3 -0.80 -7.90 0.36
CA PHE A 3 0.19 -7.24 1.23
C PHE A 3 -0.08 -7.53 2.71
N VAL A 4 0.99 -7.69 3.49
CA VAL A 4 0.92 -7.98 4.95
C VAL A 4 1.34 -6.78 5.77
N LYS A 5 0.81 -6.67 6.99
CA LYS A 5 1.22 -5.63 7.96
C LYS A 5 2.72 -5.70 8.21
N GLY A 6 3.38 -4.54 8.23
CA GLY A 6 4.82 -4.39 8.40
C GLY A 6 5.63 -4.56 7.12
N GLN A 7 5.00 -4.75 5.97
CA GLN A 7 5.69 -4.90 4.69
C GLN A 7 6.07 -3.53 4.11
N ASP A 8 7.33 -3.40 3.69
CA ASP A 8 7.83 -2.25 2.94
C ASP A 8 7.25 -2.24 1.51
N VAL A 9 6.61 -1.15 1.12
CA VAL A 9 5.97 -0.97 -0.18
C VAL A 9 6.30 0.39 -0.79
N SER A 10 6.24 0.48 -2.12
CA SER A 10 6.20 1.73 -2.85
C SER A 10 4.76 2.08 -3.14
N TYR A 11 4.31 3.24 -2.68
CA TYR A 11 3.00 3.79 -3.00
C TYR A 11 3.13 4.81 -4.12
N THR A 12 2.40 4.63 -5.22
CA THR A 12 2.34 5.61 -6.31
C THR A 12 1.02 6.38 -6.21
N ALA A 13 1.12 7.67 -5.92
CA ALA A 13 -0.01 8.58 -5.90
C ALA A 13 -0.57 8.79 -7.32
N TRP A 14 -1.81 9.25 -7.42
CA TRP A 14 -2.46 9.61 -8.69
C TRP A 14 -1.68 10.67 -9.48
N SER A 15 -0.91 11.51 -8.80
CA SER A 15 0.02 12.46 -9.41
C SER A 15 1.24 11.81 -10.08
N GLY A 16 1.39 10.48 -10.01
CA GLY A 16 2.55 9.72 -10.50
C GLY A 16 3.75 9.69 -9.55
N ILE A 17 3.72 10.46 -8.47
CA ILE A 17 4.80 10.53 -7.48
C ILE A 17 4.76 9.25 -6.62
N SER A 18 5.93 8.62 -6.48
CA SER A 18 6.09 7.42 -5.67
C SER A 18 6.74 7.72 -4.32
N TYR A 19 6.11 7.24 -3.25
CA TYR A 19 6.57 7.36 -1.88
C TYR A 19 6.88 5.98 -1.31
N LYS A 20 7.89 5.91 -0.45
CA LYS A 20 8.12 4.71 0.36
C LYS A 20 7.14 4.71 1.53
N GLY A 21 6.54 3.57 1.78
CA GLY A 21 5.69 3.38 2.93
C GLY A 21 5.67 1.97 3.46
N THR A 22 5.02 1.81 4.59
CA THR A 22 4.87 0.53 5.28
C THR A 22 3.40 0.22 5.44
N ILE A 23 3.01 -1.01 5.14
CA ILE A 23 1.62 -1.47 5.34
C ILE A 23 1.34 -1.49 6.84
N ILE A 24 0.38 -0.68 7.29
CA ILE A 24 -0.06 -0.68 8.69
C ILE A 24 -1.19 -1.68 8.87
N GLU A 25 -2.19 -1.64 7.99
CA GLU A 25 -3.38 -2.48 8.12
C GLU A 25 -4.07 -2.64 6.76
N ARG A 26 -4.75 -3.77 6.55
CA ARG A 26 -5.69 -3.92 5.44
C ARG A 26 -7.09 -3.58 5.94
N LYS A 27 -7.67 -2.52 5.40
CA LYS A 27 -9.08 -2.16 5.65
C LYS A 27 -9.94 -2.71 4.52
N MET A 28 -10.82 -3.64 4.87
CA MET A 28 -11.94 -3.98 3.99
C MET A 28 -12.95 -2.85 4.10
N ASP A 29 -13.44 -2.32 2.98
CA ASP A 29 -14.44 -1.26 2.98
C ASP A 29 -15.67 -1.73 3.78
N PHE A 30 -15.87 -1.17 4.98
CA PHE A 30 -17.09 -1.37 5.76
C PHE A 30 -18.14 -0.41 5.20
N LYS A 31 -18.68 -0.72 4.02
CA LYS A 31 -19.92 -0.13 3.54
C LYS A 31 -21.11 -0.71 4.33
N LYS A 32 -21.16 -0.42 5.64
CA LYS A 32 -22.33 -0.64 6.50
C LYS A 32 -22.69 0.71 7.11
N GLY A 33 -23.40 1.55 6.35
CA GLY A 33 -23.94 2.79 6.91
C GLY A 33 -24.67 3.69 5.92
N LEU A 34 -24.08 3.96 4.75
CA LEU A 34 -24.73 4.85 3.78
C LEU A 34 -24.72 4.29 2.36
N ILE A 35 -25.93 4.22 1.84
CA ILE A 35 -26.32 3.87 0.48
C ILE A 35 -25.62 4.84 -0.48
N ILE A 36 -24.55 4.39 -1.13
CA ILE A 36 -24.12 5.00 -2.39
C ILE A 36 -24.13 3.88 -3.41
N LYS A 37 -25.16 3.90 -4.25
CA LYS A 37 -25.24 3.15 -5.50
C LYS A 37 -24.09 3.60 -6.41
N SER A 38 -22.90 3.06 -6.20
CA SER A 38 -21.85 3.05 -7.23
C SER A 38 -21.68 1.61 -7.64
N THR A 39 -22.19 1.34 -8.82
CA THR A 39 -22.05 0.14 -9.62
C THR A 39 -20.58 -0.20 -9.84
N SER A 40 -19.95 -0.91 -8.90
CA SER A 40 -18.73 -1.68 -9.16
C SER A 40 -18.76 -2.92 -8.27
N LYS A 41 -18.83 -4.09 -8.91
CA LYS A 41 -18.88 -5.43 -8.32
C LYS A 41 -17.56 -5.88 -7.67
N GLU A 42 -16.67 -4.96 -7.35
CA GLU A 42 -15.35 -5.28 -6.85
C GLU A 42 -15.29 -4.92 -5.36
N ARG A 43 -14.95 -5.88 -4.52
CA ARG A 43 -14.62 -5.60 -3.12
C ARG A 43 -13.29 -4.86 -3.15
N ASP A 44 -13.31 -3.55 -3.25
CA ASP A 44 -12.12 -2.72 -3.23
C ASP A 44 -11.48 -2.80 -1.83
N PHE A 45 -10.50 -3.71 -1.69
CA PHE A 45 -9.68 -3.79 -0.50
C PHE A 45 -8.77 -2.56 -0.47
N HIS A 46 -8.89 -1.78 0.61
CA HIS A 46 -8.02 -0.64 0.85
C HIS A 46 -6.93 -1.04 1.83
N TYR A 47 -5.75 -0.49 1.64
CA TYR A 47 -4.62 -0.66 2.52
C TYR A 47 -4.32 0.67 3.18
N LEU A 48 -4.26 0.66 4.51
CA LEU A 48 -3.72 1.77 5.27
C LEU A 48 -2.21 1.60 5.30
N ILE A 49 -1.51 2.55 4.68
CA ILE A 49 -0.06 2.62 4.67
C ILE A 49 0.40 3.85 5.42
N GLU A 50 1.61 3.80 5.96
CA GLU A 50 2.31 4.97 6.49
C GLU A 50 3.44 5.31 5.53
N ILE A 51 3.40 6.49 4.93
CA ILE A 51 4.47 7.00 4.06
C ILE A 51 5.29 8.05 4.79
N GLN A 52 6.54 8.23 4.36
CA GLN A 52 7.35 9.37 4.78
C GLN A 52 7.39 10.43 3.68
N LYS A 53 7.01 11.66 4.03
CA LYS A 53 7.05 12.83 3.14
C LYS A 53 7.67 14.00 3.89
N ASN A 54 8.76 14.55 3.36
CA ASN A 54 9.46 15.71 3.94
C ASN A 54 9.77 15.58 5.46
N GLY A 55 10.13 14.38 5.92
CA GLY A 55 10.44 14.14 7.35
C GLY A 55 9.22 13.95 8.25
N MET A 56 8.00 14.03 7.72
CA MET A 56 6.78 13.68 8.43
C MET A 56 6.26 12.31 7.97
N THR A 57 5.63 11.58 8.89
CA THR A 57 4.90 10.35 8.60
C THR A 57 3.43 10.66 8.37
N GLU A 58 2.91 10.26 7.22
CA GLU A 58 1.51 10.43 6.84
C GLU A 58 0.85 9.06 6.63
N LYS A 59 -0.36 8.88 7.15
CA LYS A 59 -1.13 7.66 6.96
C LYS A 59 -2.12 7.84 5.81
N ILE A 60 -2.02 7.00 4.80
CA ILE A 60 -2.80 7.09 3.56
C ILE A 60 -3.56 5.79 3.35
N LEU A 61 -4.82 5.91 2.95
CA LEU A 61 -5.60 4.80 2.42
C LEU A 61 -5.42 4.73 0.91
N CYS A 62 -5.00 3.59 0.40
CA CYS A 62 -4.80 3.36 -1.03
C CYS A 62 -5.27 1.97 -1.46
N ALA A 63 -5.60 1.82 -2.72
CA ALA A 63 -5.96 0.53 -3.29
C ALA A 63 -4.72 -0.32 -3.61
N GLU A 64 -4.90 -1.64 -3.78
CA GLU A 64 -3.81 -2.58 -4.05
C GLU A 64 -3.01 -2.22 -5.32
N ASN A 65 -3.68 -1.70 -6.34
CA ASN A 65 -3.08 -1.32 -7.62
C ASN A 65 -2.10 -0.14 -7.51
N GLN A 66 -2.20 0.68 -6.46
CA GLN A 66 -1.29 1.79 -6.18
C GLN A 66 -0.05 1.37 -5.39
N LEU A 67 -0.02 0.11 -4.94
CA LEU A 67 1.05 -0.45 -4.14
C LEU A 67 1.92 -1.37 -4.99
N LYS A 68 3.23 -1.17 -4.88
CA LYS A 68 4.23 -2.10 -5.41
C LYS A 68 5.08 -2.63 -4.26
N LEU A 69 5.34 -3.93 -4.27
CA LEU A 69 6.21 -4.53 -3.28
C LEU A 69 7.63 -3.97 -3.44
N LEU A 70 8.16 -3.39 -2.36
CA LEU A 70 9.55 -2.97 -2.33
C LEU A 70 10.35 -4.20 -1.93
N GLU A 71 10.56 -5.13 -2.88
CA GLU A 71 11.44 -6.26 -2.63
C GLU A 71 12.80 -5.70 -2.22
N LYS A 72 13.17 -5.89 -0.95
CA LYS A 72 14.56 -5.82 -0.55
C LYS A 72 15.24 -6.84 -1.44
N LYS A 73 15.92 -6.36 -2.50
CA LYS A 73 16.81 -7.19 -3.31
C LYS A 73 17.51 -8.09 -2.30
N LYS A 74 17.16 -9.39 -2.30
CA LYS A 74 17.95 -10.39 -1.60
C LYS A 74 19.35 -10.04 -2.03
N ARG A 75 20.17 -9.53 -1.11
CA ARG A 75 21.60 -9.48 -1.34
C ARG A 75 21.91 -10.94 -1.57
N THR A 76 21.97 -11.34 -2.83
CA THR A 76 22.71 -12.52 -3.24
C THR A 76 24.09 -12.19 -2.71
N ALA A 77 24.37 -12.68 -1.50
CA ALA A 77 25.70 -12.79 -0.97
C ALA A 77 26.40 -13.70 -1.97
N LYS A 78 26.88 -13.11 -3.06
CA LYS A 78 27.82 -13.75 -3.94
C LYS A 78 29.06 -13.85 -3.06
N LYS A 79 29.18 -14.99 -2.38
CA LYS A 79 30.40 -15.44 -1.74
C LYS A 79 31.51 -15.13 -2.74
N VAL A 80 32.43 -14.26 -2.34
CA VAL A 80 33.76 -14.22 -2.92
C VAL A 80 34.36 -15.58 -2.57
N ALA A 81 34.59 -16.40 -3.59
CA ALA A 81 35.37 -17.62 -3.55
C ALA A 81 36.33 -17.54 -4.73
#